data_AF-A0A932TSE1-F1
#
_entry.id   AF-A0A932TSE1-F1
#
_cell.length_a   1.000
_cell.length_b   1.000
_cell.length_c   1.000
_cell.angle_alpha   90.00
_cell.angle_beta   90.00
_cell.angle_gamma   90.00
#
_symmetry.space_group_name_H-M   'P 1'
#
loop_
_entity.id
_entity.type
_entity.pdbx_description
1 polymer ?
#
loop_
_entity_poly.entity_id
_entity_poly.type
_entity_poly.pdbx_seq_one_letter_code
_entity_poly.pdbx_strand_id
1 'polypeptide(L)'
;MAVRKIVQIDEQLCDGCGECVPSCAEGAIQVVGGKARLVKDQYCDGLGACLGECPRGAITVIEREAAAFDEGAVADHLARPGARPAAHAARESDAPAGPLMAGCPGTAARQFAAPPAASSPAAGAASALRQWPIQLHLVSPLAPYYRDADLLLAADCAAFACGDFHARYLEGRALAIACPKLDDPSGYVETLAAMIRESSLRSITIAMMQVPCCRGLEHLAAQAMAQAGREVPVRRVIVGIEGNILRDEAA
;
A
#
# COMPACT_ATOMS: atom_id res chain seq x y z
N MET A 1 27.22 -10.20 20.64
CA MET A 1 27.70 -9.55 19.39
C MET A 1 27.87 -10.65 18.35
N ALA A 2 27.53 -10.38 17.09
CA ALA A 2 27.69 -11.33 15.97
C ALA A 2 28.10 -10.56 14.71
N VAL A 3 28.84 -11.20 13.82
CA VAL A 3 29.16 -10.63 12.50
C VAL A 3 27.88 -10.64 11.67
N ARG A 4 27.40 -9.46 11.27
CA ARG A 4 26.19 -9.31 10.46
C ARG A 4 26.27 -8.09 9.55
N LYS A 5 25.38 -8.04 8.58
CA LYS A 5 25.16 -6.86 7.75
C LYS A 5 24.54 -5.75 8.58
N ILE A 6 25.12 -4.55 8.50
CA ILE A 6 24.65 -3.37 9.22
C ILE A 6 25.00 -2.12 8.43
N VAL A 7 24.19 -1.07 8.60
CA VAL A 7 24.42 0.22 7.98
C VAL A 7 25.66 0.89 8.59
N GLN A 8 26.50 1.47 7.73
CA GLN A 8 27.63 2.32 8.07
C GLN A 8 27.43 3.69 7.42
N ILE A 9 27.63 4.75 8.21
CA ILE A 9 27.63 6.13 7.74
C ILE A 9 29.07 6.63 7.67
N ASP A 10 29.44 7.19 6.52
CA ASP A 10 30.68 7.95 6.33
C ASP A 10 30.48 9.40 6.78
N GLU A 11 31.15 9.77 7.88
CA GLU A 11 31.04 11.10 8.47
C GLU A 11 31.67 12.21 7.63
N GLN A 12 32.59 11.88 6.73
CA GLN A 12 33.22 12.84 5.84
C GLN A 12 32.27 13.24 4.71
N LEU A 13 31.48 12.29 4.20
CA LEU A 13 30.50 12.52 3.16
C LEU A 13 29.16 13.06 3.70
N CYS A 14 28.77 12.63 4.90
CA CYS A 14 27.52 13.07 5.53
C CYS A 14 27.60 14.55 5.89
N ASP A 15 26.65 15.37 5.42
CA ASP A 15 26.53 16.79 5.75
C ASP A 15 25.47 17.07 6.83
N GLY A 16 24.79 16.02 7.31
CA GLY A 16 23.76 16.13 8.34
C GLY A 16 22.38 16.51 7.84
N CYS A 17 22.13 16.50 6.51
CA CYS A 17 20.83 16.85 5.93
C CYS A 17 19.64 16.06 6.51
N GLY A 18 19.85 14.82 6.93
CA GLY A 18 18.86 14.01 7.64
C GLY A 18 17.80 13.33 6.77
N GLU A 19 17.90 13.39 5.44
CA GLU A 19 16.94 12.77 4.50
C GLU A 19 16.78 11.25 4.69
N CYS A 20 17.86 10.59 5.13
CA CYS A 20 17.86 9.17 5.49
C CYS A 20 17.05 8.78 6.74
N VAL A 21 16.72 9.74 7.62
CA VAL A 21 16.06 9.48 8.91
C VAL A 21 14.61 9.06 8.74
N PRO A 22 13.77 9.77 7.95
CA PRO A 22 12.44 9.34 7.54
C PRO A 22 12.27 7.88 7.12
N SER A 23 13.25 7.35 6.39
CA SER A 23 13.12 6.07 5.69
C SER A 23 13.53 4.86 6.54
N CYS A 24 13.87 5.07 7.81
CA CYS A 24 14.17 4.00 8.75
C CYS A 24 12.96 3.74 9.66
N ALA A 25 12.20 2.69 9.35
CA ALA A 25 11.00 2.32 10.10
C ALA A 25 11.31 1.96 11.57
N GLU A 26 12.52 1.44 11.81
CA GLU A 26 13.03 1.02 13.12
C GLU A 26 13.51 2.22 13.96
N GLY A 27 13.58 3.42 13.37
CA GLY A 27 14.09 4.63 14.03
C GLY A 27 15.56 4.51 14.45
N ALA A 28 16.34 3.66 13.77
CA ALA A 28 17.70 3.32 14.12
C ALA A 28 18.71 4.42 13.80
N ILE A 29 18.43 5.27 12.81
CA ILE A 29 19.30 6.36 12.36
C ILE A 29 18.73 7.72 12.80
N GLN A 30 19.58 8.58 13.38
CA GLN A 30 19.22 9.93 13.80
C GLN A 30 20.35 10.91 13.49
N VAL A 31 20.02 12.20 13.36
CA VAL A 31 21.04 13.26 13.24
C VAL A 31 21.49 13.66 14.65
N VAL A 32 22.73 13.35 15.00
CA VAL A 32 23.35 13.67 16.29
C VAL A 32 24.64 14.44 16.02
N GLY A 33 24.73 15.68 16.54
CA GLY A 33 25.89 16.53 16.33
C GLY A 33 26.10 16.93 14.86
N GLY A 34 25.01 17.13 14.11
CA GLY A 34 25.07 17.51 12.70
C GLY A 34 25.49 16.39 11.74
N LYS A 35 25.47 15.13 12.17
CA LYS A 35 25.79 13.95 11.34
C LYS A 35 24.76 12.85 11.58
N ALA A 36 24.42 12.09 10.54
CA ALA A 36 23.60 10.91 10.69
C ALA A 36 24.38 9.80 11.41
N ARG A 37 23.78 9.17 12.42
CA ARG A 37 24.38 8.12 13.24
C ARG A 37 23.36 7.04 13.57
N LEU A 38 23.81 5.80 13.67
CA LEU A 38 23.01 4.75 14.31
C LEU A 38 22.96 4.99 15.82
N VAL A 39 21.75 5.06 16.37
CA VAL A 39 21.53 5.30 17.81
C VAL A 39 21.99 4.10 18.62
N LYS A 40 21.65 2.89 18.14
CA LYS A 40 22.19 1.61 18.62
C LYS A 40 22.19 0.59 17.49
N ASP A 41 23.19 -0.28 17.49
CA ASP A 41 23.30 -1.37 16.50
C ASP A 41 22.08 -2.31 16.55
N GLN A 42 21.52 -2.59 17.74
CA GLN A 42 20.36 -3.48 17.90
C GLN A 42 19.06 -2.98 17.26
N TYR A 43 18.98 -1.69 16.91
CA TYR A 43 17.84 -1.12 16.21
C TYR A 43 17.96 -1.24 14.69
N CYS A 44 19.18 -1.40 14.15
CA CYS A 44 19.39 -1.53 12.72
C CYS A 44 19.23 -3.00 12.30
N ASP A 45 18.33 -3.26 11.37
CA ASP A 45 18.09 -4.60 10.79
C ASP A 45 19.17 -5.03 9.78
N GLY A 46 19.84 -4.05 9.16
CA GLY A 46 20.84 -4.25 8.11
C GLY A 46 20.26 -4.34 6.69
N LEU A 47 18.97 -4.06 6.49
CA LEU A 47 18.32 -4.09 5.16
C LEU A 47 18.73 -2.90 4.28
N GLY A 48 19.02 -1.76 4.90
CA GLY A 48 19.58 -0.62 4.19
C GLY A 48 18.56 0.25 3.45
N ALA A 49 17.32 0.33 3.93
CA ALA A 49 16.28 1.21 3.37
C ALA A 49 16.74 2.67 3.21
N CYS A 50 17.64 3.13 4.07
CA CYS A 50 18.20 4.48 4.02
C CYS A 50 19.30 4.72 2.96
N LEU A 51 19.81 3.68 2.28
CA LEU A 51 20.93 3.83 1.33
C LEU A 51 20.57 4.71 0.13
N GLY A 52 19.36 4.56 -0.42
CA GLY A 52 18.89 5.32 -1.58
C GLY A 52 18.54 6.78 -1.28
N GLU A 53 18.44 7.13 0.01
CA GLU A 53 17.93 8.40 0.50
C GLU A 53 19.04 9.38 0.86
N CYS A 54 20.30 8.95 0.78
CA CYS A 54 21.43 9.83 1.07
C CYS A 54 21.91 10.51 -0.23
N PRO A 55 21.63 11.80 -0.46
CA PRO A 55 22.07 12.51 -1.66
C PRO A 55 23.60 12.62 -1.77
N ARG A 56 24.32 12.44 -0.65
CA ARG A 56 25.79 12.46 -0.58
C ARG A 56 26.42 11.08 -0.77
N GLY A 57 25.61 10.01 -0.87
CA GLY A 57 26.12 8.64 -0.94
C GLY A 57 26.90 8.21 0.31
N ALA A 58 26.63 8.81 1.47
CA ALA A 58 27.38 8.59 2.70
C ALA A 58 27.00 7.28 3.42
N ILE A 59 26.01 6.53 2.93
CA ILE A 59 25.45 5.36 3.63
C ILE A 59 25.77 4.11 2.82
N THR A 60 26.29 3.08 3.50
CA THR A 60 26.61 1.77 2.93
C THR A 60 26.15 0.65 3.86
N VAL A 61 25.98 -0.56 3.35
CA VAL A 61 25.80 -1.77 4.18
C VAL A 61 27.11 -2.54 4.17
N ILE A 62 27.66 -2.78 5.36
CA ILE A 62 28.91 -3.53 5.55
C ILE A 62 28.67 -4.74 6.45
N GLU A 63 29.59 -5.70 6.44
CA GLU A 63 29.64 -6.76 7.44
C GLU A 63 30.63 -6.37 8.54
N ARG A 64 30.14 -6.20 9.77
CA ARG A 64 30.96 -5.98 10.95
C ARG A 64 30.38 -6.67 12.17
N GLU A 65 31.18 -6.78 13.23
CA GLU A 65 30.69 -7.24 14.51
C GLU A 65 29.77 -6.18 15.13
N ALA A 66 28.52 -6.57 15.41
CA ALA A 66 27.48 -5.68 15.93
C ALA A 66 26.52 -6.43 16.86
N ALA A 67 25.74 -5.69 17.67
CA ALA A 67 24.65 -6.27 18.45
C ALA A 67 23.59 -6.84 17.50
N ALA A 68 22.96 -7.96 17.87
CA ALA A 68 21.87 -8.55 17.08
C ALA A 68 20.68 -7.59 17.02
N PHE A 69 19.90 -7.66 15.92
CA PHE A 69 18.65 -6.93 15.81
C PHE A 69 17.65 -7.43 16.86
N ASP A 70 16.95 -6.50 17.51
CA ASP A 70 16.02 -6.78 18.59
C ASP A 70 14.71 -6.03 18.37
N GLU A 71 13.71 -6.74 17.88
CA GLU A 71 12.37 -6.20 17.60
C GLU A 71 11.69 -5.62 18.85
N GLY A 72 11.89 -6.25 20.01
CA GLY A 72 11.34 -5.76 21.28
C GLY A 72 11.96 -4.43 21.67
N ALA A 73 13.28 -4.31 21.53
CA ALA A 73 13.98 -3.06 21.81
C ALA A 73 13.64 -1.94 20.80
N VAL A 74 13.32 -2.27 19.55
CA VAL A 74 12.79 -1.32 18.55
C VAL A 74 11.40 -0.83 18.96
N ALA A 75 10.50 -1.73 19.35
CA ALA A 75 9.16 -1.36 19.81
C ALA A 75 9.22 -0.41 21.02
N ASP A 76 10.07 -0.71 22.00
CA ASP A 76 10.30 0.14 23.18
C ASP A 76 10.92 1.50 22.82
N HIS A 77 11.81 1.53 21.83
CA HIS A 77 12.42 2.76 21.33
C HIS A 77 11.38 3.65 20.64
N LEU A 78 10.58 3.09 19.73
CA LEU A 78 9.55 3.81 18.98
C LEU A 78 8.37 4.29 19.83
N ALA A 79 8.14 3.66 20.99
CA ALA A 79 7.14 4.09 21.96
C ALA A 79 7.54 5.39 22.72
N ARG A 80 8.81 5.80 22.66
CA ARG A 80 9.29 7.02 23.32
C ARG A 80 8.93 8.28 22.51
N PRO A 81 8.41 9.34 23.15
CA PRO A 81 8.18 10.62 22.48
C PRO A 81 9.49 11.14 21.86
N GLY A 82 9.45 11.45 20.56
CA GLY A 82 10.61 11.97 19.81
C GLY A 82 11.57 10.93 19.20
N ALA A 83 11.33 9.63 19.39
CA ALA A 83 12.14 8.57 18.75
C ALA A 83 11.70 8.24 17.32
N ARG A 84 10.50 8.65 16.93
CA ARG A 84 10.02 8.54 15.55
C ARG A 84 10.68 9.61 14.67
N PRO A 85 11.29 9.24 13.54
CA PRO A 85 11.59 10.18 12.47
C PRO A 85 10.39 11.06 12.16
N ALA A 86 10.58 12.36 12.00
CA ALA A 86 9.57 13.29 11.53
C ALA A 86 9.30 13.09 10.03
N ALA A 87 8.80 11.92 9.68
CA ALA A 87 8.11 11.59 8.45
C ALA A 87 7.18 10.43 8.83
N HIS A 88 5.92 10.61 9.19
CA HIS A 88 4.94 11.61 8.78
C HIS A 88 4.33 12.31 9.99
N ALA A 89 5.09 13.17 10.67
CA ALA A 89 4.47 14.18 11.53
C ALA A 89 3.83 15.21 10.60
N ALA A 90 2.49 15.17 10.54
CA ALA A 90 1.69 16.19 9.86
C ALA A 90 2.21 17.58 10.27
N ARG A 91 2.46 18.43 9.29
CA ARG A 91 2.75 19.85 9.55
C ARG A 91 1.51 20.45 10.22
N GLU A 92 1.57 20.61 11.54
CA GLU A 92 0.66 21.48 12.26
C GLU A 92 0.84 22.89 11.68
N SER A 93 -0.20 23.33 10.99
CA SER A 93 -0.35 24.74 10.63
C SER A 93 -0.96 25.45 11.84
N ASP A 94 -0.40 26.60 12.20
CA ASP A 94 -0.90 27.54 13.20
C ASP A 94 -2.32 28.03 12.83
N ALA A 95 -3.33 27.18 13.03
CA ALA A 95 -4.74 27.52 12.92
C ALA A 95 -5.43 27.12 14.24
N PRO A 96 -6.34 27.97 14.76
CA PRO A 96 -6.89 27.82 16.10
C PRO A 96 -7.64 26.49 16.25
N ALA A 97 -7.44 25.85 17.40
CA ALA A 97 -7.92 24.52 17.74
C ALA A 97 -9.43 24.34 17.52
N GLY A 98 -9.79 23.59 16.48
CA GLY A 98 -11.10 22.97 16.28
C GLY A 98 -11.09 21.49 16.72
N PRO A 99 -12.26 20.91 17.02
CA PRO A 99 -12.35 19.64 17.74
C PRO A 99 -11.69 18.48 16.99
N LEU A 100 -10.91 17.71 17.75
CA LEU A 100 -10.17 16.50 17.37
C LEU A 100 -11.08 15.49 16.65
N MET A 101 -10.73 15.14 15.40
CA MET A 101 -10.89 13.83 14.73
C MET A 101 -10.95 14.03 13.21
N ALA A 102 -9.82 13.98 12.51
CA ALA A 102 -9.80 13.69 11.09
C ALA A 102 -8.45 13.08 10.71
N GLY A 103 -8.43 11.75 10.52
CA GLY A 103 -7.30 11.09 9.84
C GLY A 103 -7.12 11.60 8.42
N CYS A 104 -6.02 11.23 7.76
CA CYS A 104 -5.75 11.58 6.37
C CYS A 104 -6.99 11.31 5.50
N PRO A 105 -7.48 12.26 4.69
CA PRO A 105 -8.61 12.02 3.79
C PRO A 105 -8.40 10.81 2.87
N GLY A 106 -7.14 10.46 2.60
CA GLY A 106 -6.73 9.27 1.86
C GLY A 106 -7.12 7.94 2.52
N THR A 107 -7.30 7.89 3.84
CA THR A 107 -7.71 6.69 4.59
C THR A 107 -9.14 6.77 5.12
N ALA A 108 -9.76 7.94 5.04
CA ALA A 108 -11.14 8.12 5.47
C ALA A 108 -12.09 7.37 4.52
N ALA A 109 -12.73 6.32 5.04
CA ALA A 109 -13.73 5.57 4.29
C ALA A 109 -14.91 6.49 3.90
N ARG A 110 -15.21 6.55 2.60
CA ARG A 110 -16.32 7.31 2.02
C ARG A 110 -17.07 6.43 1.05
N GLN A 111 -18.37 6.63 1.02
CA GLN A 111 -19.26 6.06 0.01
C GLN A 111 -19.84 7.21 -0.80
N PHE A 112 -19.79 7.08 -2.12
CA PHE A 112 -20.37 8.05 -3.04
C PHE A 112 -21.78 7.61 -3.43
N ALA A 113 -22.64 8.58 -3.72
CA ALA A 113 -23.94 8.30 -4.31
C ALA A 113 -23.75 7.65 -5.67
N ALA A 114 -24.60 6.67 -5.99
CA ALA A 114 -24.61 6.11 -7.34
C ALA A 114 -25.00 7.22 -8.33
N PRO A 115 -24.29 7.35 -9.47
CA PRO A 115 -24.69 8.30 -10.50
C PRO A 115 -26.12 8.00 -10.97
N PRO A 116 -26.96 9.02 -11.23
CA PRO A 116 -28.26 8.81 -11.83
C PRO A 116 -28.09 8.12 -13.19
N ALA A 117 -28.98 7.18 -13.52
CA ALA A 117 -28.93 6.44 -14.78
C ALA A 117 -28.90 7.43 -15.96
N ALA A 118 -27.76 7.50 -16.65
CA ALA A 118 -27.55 8.46 -17.73
C ALA A 118 -28.28 8.00 -19.00
N SER A 119 -29.26 8.78 -19.43
CA SER A 119 -29.95 8.64 -20.70
C SER A 119 -29.36 9.60 -21.74
N SER A 120 -28.11 9.37 -22.19
CA SER A 120 -27.55 9.71 -23.52
C SER A 120 -26.01 9.69 -23.53
N PRO A 121 -25.33 9.30 -24.63
CA PRO A 121 -23.88 9.07 -24.65
C PRO A 121 -23.01 10.31 -24.99
N ALA A 122 -23.54 11.53 -24.97
CA ALA A 122 -22.92 12.66 -25.69
C ALA A 122 -22.17 13.71 -24.83
N ALA A 123 -21.97 13.48 -23.53
CA ALA A 123 -21.08 14.31 -22.69
C ALA A 123 -20.26 13.39 -21.78
N GLY A 124 -18.99 13.74 -21.54
CA GLY A 124 -17.96 12.88 -20.93
C GLY A 124 -18.49 11.93 -19.84
N ALA A 125 -18.09 10.66 -19.92
CA ALA A 125 -18.61 9.59 -19.07
C ALA A 125 -18.44 9.94 -17.59
N ALA A 126 -19.55 9.89 -16.85
CA ALA A 126 -19.53 10.05 -15.40
C ALA A 126 -18.72 8.93 -14.75
N SER A 127 -18.02 9.24 -13.65
CA SER A 127 -17.30 8.23 -12.90
C SER A 127 -18.27 7.20 -12.31
N ALA A 128 -18.05 5.92 -12.62
CA ALA A 128 -18.73 4.81 -11.97
C ALA A 128 -18.20 4.47 -10.55
N LEU A 129 -17.20 5.19 -10.04
CA LEU A 129 -16.62 4.92 -8.71
C LEU A 129 -17.62 5.25 -7.59
N ARG A 130 -17.75 4.35 -6.61
CA ARG A 130 -18.74 4.46 -5.52
C ARG A 130 -18.13 4.50 -4.13
N GLN A 131 -16.82 4.39 -3.99
CA GLN A 131 -16.14 4.40 -2.71
C GLN A 131 -14.78 5.06 -2.73
N TRP A 132 -14.28 5.35 -1.53
CA TRP A 132 -12.90 5.69 -1.24
C TRP A 132 -12.53 5.17 0.16
N PRO A 133 -11.26 4.79 0.44
CA PRO A 133 -10.18 4.56 -0.52
C PRO A 133 -10.45 3.37 -1.44
N ILE A 134 -9.58 3.17 -2.44
CA ILE A 134 -9.66 2.04 -3.38
C ILE A 134 -8.42 1.14 -3.36
N GLN A 135 -7.31 1.60 -2.77
CA GLN A 135 -6.09 0.81 -2.63
C GLN A 135 -6.32 -0.31 -1.62
N LEU A 136 -6.01 -1.57 -1.99
CA LEU A 136 -6.25 -2.74 -1.15
C LEU A 136 -5.54 -2.62 0.22
N HIS A 137 -4.40 -1.93 0.26
CA HIS A 137 -3.67 -1.62 1.49
C HIS A 137 -4.42 -0.69 2.46
N LEU A 138 -5.36 0.12 1.97
CA LEU A 138 -6.03 1.18 2.74
C LEU A 138 -7.49 0.88 3.06
N VAL A 139 -8.10 -0.09 2.37
CA VAL A 139 -9.51 -0.38 2.50
C VAL A 139 -9.81 -1.20 3.75
N SER A 140 -10.94 -0.90 4.40
CA SER A 140 -11.44 -1.76 5.47
C SER A 140 -12.29 -2.88 4.85
N PRO A 141 -11.99 -4.17 5.14
CA PRO A 141 -12.74 -5.28 4.56
C PRO A 141 -14.22 -5.31 4.95
N LEU A 142 -14.58 -4.64 6.05
CA LEU A 142 -15.94 -4.56 6.60
C LEU A 142 -16.68 -3.27 6.21
N ALA A 143 -16.11 -2.47 5.31
CA ALA A 143 -16.76 -1.24 4.88
C ALA A 143 -18.13 -1.52 4.23
N PRO A 144 -19.17 -0.70 4.48
CA PRO A 144 -20.54 -0.99 4.03
C PRO A 144 -20.68 -1.23 2.52
N TYR A 145 -19.83 -0.60 1.71
CA TYR A 145 -19.85 -0.75 0.24
C TYR A 145 -19.30 -2.09 -0.26
N TYR A 146 -18.67 -2.92 0.59
CA TYR A 146 -18.29 -4.30 0.24
C TYR A 146 -19.34 -5.33 0.63
N ARG A 147 -20.34 -4.97 1.44
CA ARG A 147 -21.40 -5.88 1.87
C ARG A 147 -22.18 -6.40 0.67
N ASP A 148 -22.21 -7.71 0.52
CA ASP A 148 -22.85 -8.41 -0.60
C ASP A 148 -22.43 -7.84 -1.96
N ALA A 149 -21.20 -7.35 -2.11
CA ALA A 149 -20.78 -6.69 -3.34
C ALA A 149 -20.27 -7.68 -4.40
N ASP A 150 -20.35 -7.29 -5.66
CA ASP A 150 -19.48 -7.82 -6.71
C ASP A 150 -18.17 -7.02 -6.66
N LEU A 151 -17.06 -7.69 -6.34
CA LEU A 151 -15.75 -7.05 -6.23
C LEU A 151 -15.07 -7.00 -7.61
N LEU A 152 -14.52 -5.84 -7.96
CA LEU A 152 -13.51 -5.69 -9.00
C LEU A 152 -12.15 -5.55 -8.31
N LEU A 153 -11.34 -6.61 -8.38
CA LEU A 153 -9.95 -6.60 -7.97
C LEU A 153 -9.10 -6.26 -9.20
N ALA A 154 -8.58 -5.04 -9.29
CA ALA A 154 -7.91 -4.56 -10.49
C ALA A 154 -6.44 -4.22 -10.27
N ALA A 155 -5.62 -4.48 -11.29
CA ALA A 155 -4.27 -3.95 -11.34
C ALA A 155 -4.31 -2.42 -11.52
N ASP A 156 -3.39 -1.71 -10.87
CA ASP A 156 -3.31 -0.24 -10.92
C ASP A 156 -3.31 0.33 -12.34
N CYS A 157 -2.55 -0.30 -13.25
CA CYS A 157 -2.45 0.14 -14.64
C CYS A 157 -3.72 -0.13 -15.47
N ALA A 158 -4.64 -0.98 -15.02
CA ALA A 158 -5.76 -1.45 -15.84
C ALA A 158 -6.71 -0.30 -16.23
N ALA A 159 -7.06 0.57 -15.29
CA ALA A 159 -7.94 1.71 -15.55
C ALA A 159 -7.28 2.80 -16.43
N PHE A 160 -5.95 2.90 -16.38
CA PHE A 160 -5.21 3.85 -17.22
C PHE A 160 -4.98 3.34 -18.65
N ALA A 161 -4.89 2.01 -18.83
CA ALA A 161 -4.75 1.40 -20.14
C ALA A 161 -6.10 1.22 -20.86
N CYS A 162 -7.16 0.85 -20.13
CA CYS A 162 -8.49 0.60 -20.68
C CYS A 162 -9.35 1.89 -20.60
N GLY A 163 -9.49 2.62 -21.71
CA GLY A 163 -10.15 3.93 -21.73
C GLY A 163 -11.63 3.92 -21.29
N ASP A 164 -12.35 2.82 -21.50
CA ASP A 164 -13.75 2.62 -21.11
C ASP A 164 -13.92 1.82 -19.80
N PHE A 165 -12.86 1.69 -19.00
CA PHE A 165 -12.81 0.83 -17.80
C PHE A 165 -13.96 1.05 -16.82
N HIS A 166 -14.38 2.30 -16.61
CA HIS A 166 -15.46 2.60 -15.66
C HIS A 166 -16.80 2.01 -16.13
N ALA A 167 -17.16 2.24 -17.40
CA ALA A 167 -18.41 1.73 -17.98
C ALA A 167 -18.36 0.20 -18.15
N ARG A 168 -17.20 -0.34 -18.53
CA ARG A 168 -17.07 -1.76 -18.87
C ARG A 168 -16.90 -2.66 -17.65
N TYR A 169 -16.11 -2.23 -16.68
CA TYR A 169 -15.67 -3.07 -15.56
C TYR A 169 -16.02 -2.51 -14.19
N LEU A 170 -16.10 -1.21 -13.97
CA LEU A 170 -16.39 -0.68 -12.62
C LEU A 170 -17.88 -0.55 -12.32
N GLU A 171 -18.72 -0.28 -13.32
CA GLU A 171 -20.15 -0.04 -13.11
C GLU A 171 -20.84 -1.19 -12.36
N GLY A 172 -21.54 -0.83 -11.28
CA GLY A 172 -22.23 -1.78 -10.41
C GLY A 172 -21.33 -2.54 -9.42
N ARG A 173 -20.00 -2.44 -9.51
CA ARG A 173 -19.04 -3.19 -8.69
C ARG A 173 -18.38 -2.32 -7.61
N ALA A 174 -17.94 -2.95 -6.54
CA ALA A 174 -17.02 -2.33 -5.59
C ALA A 174 -15.57 -2.55 -6.09
N LEU A 175 -14.72 -1.54 -6.02
CA LEU A 175 -13.31 -1.60 -6.41
C LEU A 175 -12.39 -1.90 -5.23
N ALA A 176 -11.37 -2.71 -5.50
CA ALA A 176 -10.09 -2.70 -4.79
C ALA A 176 -8.96 -2.80 -5.83
N ILE A 177 -7.93 -1.97 -5.71
CA ILE A 177 -6.75 -1.99 -6.60
C ILE A 177 -5.51 -2.44 -5.85
N ALA A 178 -4.64 -3.16 -6.54
CA ALA A 178 -3.36 -3.62 -6.02
C ALA A 178 -2.36 -3.87 -7.15
N CYS A 179 -1.08 -3.68 -6.85
CA CYS A 179 0.03 -3.97 -7.75
C CYS A 179 1.00 -4.97 -7.10
N PRO A 180 0.93 -6.28 -7.42
CA PRO A 180 1.80 -7.30 -6.82
C PRO A 180 3.31 -7.08 -7.02
N LYS A 181 3.70 -6.18 -7.92
CA LYS A 181 5.11 -5.81 -8.17
C LYS A 181 5.59 -4.66 -7.28
N LEU A 182 4.71 -3.74 -6.92
CA LEU A 182 5.07 -2.48 -6.27
C LEU A 182 4.61 -2.41 -4.81
N ASP A 183 3.53 -3.10 -4.49
CA ASP A 183 2.95 -3.11 -3.15
C ASP A 183 3.74 -4.04 -2.21
N ASP A 184 3.69 -3.73 -0.92
CA ASP A 184 3.91 -4.73 0.13
C ASP A 184 2.62 -5.56 0.28
N PRO A 185 2.63 -6.85 -0.11
CA PRO A 185 1.42 -7.67 -0.10
C PRO A 185 1.02 -8.15 1.30
N SER A 186 1.78 -7.79 2.35
CA SER A 186 1.49 -8.16 3.73
C SER A 186 0.07 -7.72 4.12
N GLY A 187 -0.78 -8.68 4.51
CA GLY A 187 -2.17 -8.41 4.91
C GLY A 187 -3.20 -8.44 3.77
N TYR A 188 -2.80 -8.60 2.51
CA TYR A 188 -3.74 -8.59 1.37
C TYR A 188 -4.62 -9.84 1.35
N VAL A 189 -4.05 -11.01 1.61
CA VAL A 189 -4.80 -12.27 1.66
C VAL A 189 -5.81 -12.23 2.81
N GLU A 190 -5.40 -11.71 3.96
CA GLU A 190 -6.24 -11.55 5.16
C GLU A 190 -7.40 -10.60 4.89
N THR A 191 -7.11 -9.43 4.30
CA THR A 191 -8.12 -8.44 3.91
C THR A 191 -9.12 -9.02 2.92
N LEU A 192 -8.65 -9.66 1.85
CA LEU A 192 -9.53 -10.29 0.86
C LEU A 192 -10.34 -11.44 1.46
N ALA A 193 -9.74 -12.26 2.33
CA ALA A 193 -10.44 -13.36 3.01
C ALA A 193 -11.55 -12.82 3.94
N ALA A 194 -11.28 -11.73 4.66
CA ALA A 194 -12.27 -11.04 5.47
C ALA A 194 -13.40 -10.46 4.60
N MET A 195 -13.10 -9.85 3.44
CA MET A 195 -14.15 -9.40 2.51
C MET A 195 -15.03 -10.57 2.05
N ILE A 196 -14.43 -11.69 1.63
CA ILE A 196 -15.15 -12.88 1.14
C ILE A 196 -16.06 -13.44 2.23
N ARG A 197 -15.54 -13.60 3.46
CA ARG A 197 -16.25 -14.26 4.55
C ARG A 197 -17.23 -13.33 5.27
N GLU A 198 -16.78 -12.16 5.68
CA GLU A 198 -17.49 -11.28 6.61
C GLU A 198 -18.37 -10.27 5.87
N SER A 199 -17.89 -9.74 4.74
CA SER A 199 -18.69 -8.88 3.86
C SER A 199 -19.51 -9.66 2.83
N SER A 200 -19.37 -10.99 2.78
CA SER A 200 -20.16 -11.88 1.94
C SER A 200 -20.15 -11.52 0.45
N LEU A 201 -18.96 -11.28 -0.11
CA LEU A 201 -18.84 -11.00 -1.56
C LEU A 201 -19.60 -12.01 -2.42
N ARG A 202 -20.31 -11.50 -3.44
CA ARG A 202 -21.09 -12.31 -4.39
C ARG A 202 -20.22 -12.90 -5.48
N SER A 203 -19.26 -12.12 -5.99
CA SER A 203 -18.33 -12.52 -7.04
C SER A 203 -17.05 -11.68 -7.00
N ILE A 204 -16.01 -12.15 -7.68
CA ILE A 204 -14.76 -11.40 -7.89
C ILE A 204 -14.49 -11.33 -9.39
N THR A 205 -14.35 -10.12 -9.93
CA THR A 205 -13.75 -9.87 -11.24
C THR A 205 -12.31 -9.47 -11.05
N ILE A 206 -11.38 -10.21 -11.64
CA ILE A 206 -9.95 -9.92 -11.57
C ILE A 206 -9.52 -9.29 -12.89
N ALA A 207 -9.19 -8.00 -12.86
CA ALA A 207 -8.71 -7.25 -14.03
C ALA A 207 -7.19 -7.09 -13.98
N MET A 208 -6.48 -7.81 -14.85
CA MET A 208 -5.03 -7.85 -14.92
C MET A 208 -4.50 -7.25 -16.21
N MET A 209 -3.25 -6.79 -16.19
CA MET A 209 -2.51 -6.49 -17.42
C MET A 209 -1.88 -7.78 -17.98
N GLN A 210 -1.54 -7.79 -19.28
CA GLN A 210 -0.88 -8.92 -19.96
C GLN A 210 0.49 -9.30 -19.37
N VAL A 211 1.09 -8.41 -18.57
CA VAL A 211 2.41 -8.61 -17.97
C VAL A 211 2.38 -9.66 -16.86
N PRO A 212 3.46 -10.45 -16.69
CA PRO A 212 3.44 -11.60 -15.78
C PRO A 212 3.22 -11.25 -14.31
N CYS A 213 3.64 -10.05 -13.87
CA CYS A 213 3.47 -9.63 -12.48
C CYS A 213 2.00 -9.49 -12.06
N CYS A 214 1.07 -9.23 -12.98
CA CYS A 214 -0.35 -9.07 -12.63
C CYS A 214 -1.03 -10.41 -12.27
N ARG A 215 -0.43 -11.57 -12.61
CA ARG A 215 -0.91 -12.89 -12.17
C ARG A 215 -0.92 -13.04 -10.64
N GLY A 216 -0.18 -12.20 -9.92
CA GLY A 216 -0.23 -12.15 -8.46
C GLY A 216 -1.64 -11.87 -7.92
N LEU A 217 -2.49 -11.14 -8.64
CA LEU A 217 -3.87 -10.87 -8.20
C LEU A 217 -4.74 -12.15 -8.17
N GLU A 218 -4.57 -13.04 -9.15
CA GLU A 218 -5.23 -14.35 -9.13
C GLU A 218 -4.77 -15.21 -7.96
N HIS A 219 -3.47 -15.19 -7.68
CA HIS A 219 -2.91 -15.94 -6.56
C HIS A 219 -3.46 -15.44 -5.22
N LEU A 220 -3.48 -14.11 -5.02
CA LEU A 220 -4.05 -13.48 -3.82
C LEU A 220 -5.53 -13.86 -3.65
N ALA A 221 -6.33 -13.77 -4.70
CA ALA A 221 -7.75 -14.13 -4.65
C ALA A 221 -7.95 -15.62 -4.33
N ALA A 222 -7.16 -16.51 -4.94
CA ALA A 222 -7.22 -17.95 -4.68
C ALA A 222 -6.84 -18.29 -3.23
N GLN A 223 -5.76 -17.70 -2.71
CA GLN A 223 -5.37 -17.87 -1.31
C GLN A 223 -6.41 -17.31 -0.35
N ALA A 224 -7.01 -16.16 -0.68
CA ALA A 224 -8.05 -15.55 0.13
C ALA A 224 -9.31 -16.41 0.20
N MET A 225 -9.74 -17.03 -0.91
CA MET A 225 -10.86 -17.99 -0.90
C MET A 225 -10.56 -19.22 -0.04
N ALA A 226 -9.33 -19.77 -0.17
CA ALA A 226 -8.89 -20.91 0.64
C ALA A 226 -8.88 -20.56 2.15
N GLN A 227 -8.35 -19.39 2.52
CA GLN A 227 -8.30 -18.90 3.89
C GLN A 227 -9.69 -18.52 4.44
N ALA A 228 -10.58 -18.03 3.58
CA ALA A 228 -11.96 -17.72 3.95
C ALA A 228 -12.81 -18.99 4.15
N GLY A 229 -12.40 -20.14 3.59
CA GLY A 229 -13.19 -21.37 3.55
C GLY A 229 -14.46 -21.23 2.70
N ARG A 230 -14.45 -20.31 1.73
CA ARG A 230 -15.61 -20.00 0.87
C ARG A 230 -15.14 -19.67 -0.54
N GLU A 231 -15.71 -20.37 -1.52
CA GLU A 231 -15.55 -20.05 -2.93
C GLU A 231 -16.59 -19.02 -3.38
N VAL A 232 -16.19 -18.16 -4.31
CA VAL A 232 -17.06 -17.21 -5.01
C VAL A 232 -16.77 -17.27 -6.50
N PRO A 233 -17.75 -17.04 -7.39
CA PRO A 233 -17.52 -16.99 -8.83
C PRO A 233 -16.43 -15.98 -9.22
N VAL A 234 -15.55 -16.36 -10.15
CA VAL A 234 -14.39 -15.55 -10.56
C VAL A 234 -14.39 -15.28 -12.07
N ARG A 235 -14.55 -14.01 -12.44
CA ARG A 235 -14.36 -13.52 -13.82
C ARG A 235 -12.92 -13.08 -14.01
N ARG A 236 -12.27 -13.43 -15.14
CA ARG A 236 -10.89 -13.00 -15.44
C ARG A 236 -10.85 -12.10 -16.67
N VAL A 237 -10.14 -10.98 -16.54
CA VAL A 237 -9.94 -10.02 -17.64
C VAL A 237 -8.44 -9.76 -17.81
N ILE A 238 -7.96 -9.86 -19.04
CA ILE A 238 -6.58 -9.52 -19.40
C ILE A 238 -6.58 -8.33 -20.36
N VAL A 239 -6.06 -7.21 -19.88
CA VAL A 239 -5.86 -5.96 -20.63
C VAL A 239 -4.46 -5.95 -21.22
N GLY A 240 -4.36 -5.66 -22.52
CA GLY A 240 -3.10 -5.51 -23.23
C GLY A 240 -2.38 -4.22 -22.83
N ILE A 241 -1.07 -4.14 -23.05
CA ILE A 241 -0.29 -2.92 -22.78
C ILE A 241 -0.70 -1.73 -23.68
N GLU A 242 -1.38 -2.01 -24.79
CA GLU A 242 -1.96 -1.00 -25.70
C GLU A 242 -3.44 -0.71 -25.40
N GLY A 243 -3.98 -1.26 -24.30
CA GLY A 243 -5.36 -1.01 -23.86
C GLY A 243 -6.42 -1.89 -24.50
N ASN A 244 -6.06 -2.74 -25.46
CA ASN A 244 -6.97 -3.73 -26.04
C ASN A 244 -7.27 -4.88 -25.07
N ILE A 245 -8.46 -5.48 -25.15
CA ILE A 245 -8.80 -6.63 -24.30
C ILE A 245 -8.34 -7.92 -24.98
N LEU A 246 -7.41 -8.62 -24.33
CA LEU A 246 -6.85 -9.87 -24.84
C LEU A 246 -7.71 -11.08 -24.44
N ARG A 247 -8.29 -11.05 -23.23
CA ARG A 247 -9.20 -12.10 -22.72
C ARG A 247 -10.23 -11.51 -21.77
N ASP A 248 -11.43 -12.06 -21.81
CA ASP A 248 -12.54 -11.73 -20.91
C ASP A 248 -13.37 -13.00 -20.70
N GLU A 249 -13.03 -13.74 -19.65
CA GLU A 249 -13.63 -15.03 -19.30
C GLU A 249 -14.76 -14.78 -18.32
N ALA A 250 -15.99 -15.20 -18.66
CA ALA A 250 -17.15 -15.11 -17.78
C ALA A 250 -16.91 -15.87 -16.44
N ALA A 251 -17.58 -15.40 -15.38
CA ALA A 251 -17.50 -15.95 -14.03
C ALA A 251 -18.11 -17.35 -13.90
#